data_AF-A0A519VYA0-F1
#
_entry.id   AF-A0A519VYA0-F1
#
_cell.length_a   1.000
_cell.length_b   1.000
_cell.length_c   1.000
_cell.angle_alpha   90.00
_cell.angle_beta   90.00
_cell.angle_gamma   90.00
#
_symmetry.space_group_name_H-M   'P 1'
#
loop_
_entity.id
_entity.type
_entity.pdbx_description
1 polymer ?
#
loop_
_entity_poly.entity_id
_entity_poly.type
_entity_poly.pdbx_seq_one_letter_code
_entity_poly.pdbx_strand_id
1 'polypeptide(L)'
;MENSRPIDLALLVQHKLRLTRSKQLLPELAVLETLFDCLFYSSMCKEESDLTRVTVTLINPDNPDPAPPANLVPERWSCIAFDRKIPMTTKSLAKLSKAADPSSTSLAVYFDDKGRLYVWGMIDQAMHYQNFLNYESDMYSEQPGLFQVAVSDIGTLHVFFDYELLATLKQNVLVKRYLDVLT
;
A
#
# COMPACT_ATOMS: atom_id res chain seq x y z
N MET A 1 25.94 5.07 11.53
CA MET A 1 24.49 4.87 11.24
C MET A 1 24.40 3.67 10.34
N GLU A 2 23.61 2.67 10.71
CA GLU A 2 23.41 1.47 9.89
C GLU A 2 22.47 1.82 8.73
N ASN A 3 22.89 1.52 7.50
CA ASN A 3 22.10 1.82 6.31
C ASN A 3 20.92 0.83 6.22
N SER A 4 19.71 1.35 6.38
CA SER A 4 18.48 0.56 6.21
C SER A 4 18.22 0.26 4.74
N ARG A 5 17.58 -0.88 4.48
CA ARG A 5 17.24 -1.42 3.16
C ARG A 5 15.76 -1.85 3.13
N PRO A 6 15.19 -2.13 1.94
CA PRO A 6 13.81 -2.61 1.83
C PRO A 6 13.49 -3.84 2.69
N ILE A 7 14.45 -4.77 2.87
CA ILE A 7 14.29 -5.92 3.78
C ILE A 7 14.04 -5.53 5.24
N ASP A 8 14.61 -4.42 5.72
CA ASP A 8 14.39 -3.95 7.09
C ASP A 8 12.97 -3.43 7.28
N LEU A 9 12.41 -2.81 6.24
CA LEU A 9 11.00 -2.42 6.19
C LEU A 9 10.11 -3.69 6.13
N ALA A 10 10.48 -4.69 5.32
CA ALA A 10 9.75 -5.95 5.20
C ALA A 10 9.63 -6.69 6.54
N LEU A 11 10.74 -6.78 7.29
CA LEU A 11 10.77 -7.38 8.62
C LEU A 11 9.84 -6.67 9.60
N LEU A 12 9.86 -5.33 9.60
CA LEU A 12 9.01 -4.52 10.46
C LEU A 12 7.52 -4.72 10.15
N VAL A 13 7.16 -4.69 8.87
CA VAL A 13 5.77 -4.86 8.42
C VAL A 13 5.29 -6.27 8.71
N GLN A 14 6.10 -7.30 8.45
CA GLN A 14 5.75 -8.69 8.80
C GLN A 14 5.49 -8.84 10.30
N HIS A 15 6.36 -8.27 11.14
CA HIS A 15 6.20 -8.31 12.58
C HIS A 15 4.88 -7.65 13.01
N LYS A 16 4.56 -6.47 12.47
CA LYS A 16 3.28 -5.79 12.75
C LYS A 16 2.08 -6.63 12.28
N LEU A 17 2.12 -7.19 11.07
CA LEU A 17 1.04 -8.04 10.54
C LEU A 17 0.76 -9.26 11.42
N ARG A 18 1.81 -9.92 11.91
CA ARG A 18 1.65 -11.08 12.82
C ARG A 18 0.97 -10.70 14.13
N LEU A 19 1.20 -9.49 14.63
CA LEU A 19 0.58 -8.99 15.86
C LEU A 19 -0.87 -8.55 15.65
N THR A 20 -1.20 -7.92 14.51
CA THR A 20 -2.50 -7.27 14.31
C THR A 20 -3.49 -8.07 13.46
N ARG A 21 -3.01 -8.95 12.56
CA ARG A 21 -3.83 -9.63 11.54
C ARG A 21 -3.71 -11.15 11.63
N SER A 22 -3.74 -11.71 12.84
CA SER A 22 -3.52 -13.15 13.09
C SER A 22 -4.53 -14.13 12.45
N LYS A 23 -5.68 -13.64 11.98
CA LYS A 23 -6.75 -14.44 11.37
C LYS A 23 -6.74 -14.44 9.83
N GLN A 24 -5.82 -13.71 9.20
CA GLN A 24 -5.72 -13.58 7.75
C GLN A 24 -4.50 -14.32 7.21
N LEU A 25 -4.53 -14.71 5.93
CA LEU A 25 -3.36 -15.23 5.23
C LEU A 25 -2.31 -14.10 5.14
N LEU A 26 -1.18 -14.30 5.81
CA LEU A 26 -0.09 -13.32 5.83
C LEU A 26 0.93 -13.63 4.74
N PRO A 27 1.47 -12.60 4.05
CA PRO A 27 2.56 -12.79 3.11
C PRO A 27 3.83 -13.28 3.83
N GLU A 28 4.55 -14.18 3.18
CA GLU A 28 5.89 -14.56 3.61
C GLU A 28 6.87 -13.38 3.52
N LEU A 29 8.00 -13.49 4.22
CA LEU A 29 8.98 -12.39 4.26
C LEU A 29 9.53 -12.08 2.87
N ALA A 30 9.79 -13.12 2.07
CA ALA A 30 10.30 -12.99 0.71
C ALA A 30 9.34 -12.23 -0.21
N VAL A 31 8.02 -12.39 -0.01
CA VAL A 31 7.00 -11.65 -0.78
C VAL A 31 7.04 -10.17 -0.42
N LEU A 32 7.13 -9.85 0.88
CA LEU A 32 7.25 -8.46 1.35
C LEU A 32 8.56 -7.81 0.89
N GLU A 33 9.68 -8.54 0.95
CA GLU A 33 10.96 -8.09 0.43
C GLU A 33 10.86 -7.73 -1.06
N THR A 34 10.32 -8.66 -1.88
CA THR A 34 10.12 -8.44 -3.31
C THR A 34 9.20 -7.23 -3.57
N LEU A 35 8.15 -7.07 -2.77
CA LEU A 35 7.21 -5.94 -2.86
C LEU A 35 7.94 -4.62 -2.62
N PHE A 36 8.66 -4.51 -1.50
CA PHE A 36 9.34 -3.27 -1.13
C PHE A 36 10.53 -2.96 -2.05
N ASP A 37 11.28 -3.97 -2.50
CA ASP A 37 12.32 -3.78 -3.52
C ASP A 37 11.72 -3.24 -4.81
N CYS A 38 10.64 -3.87 -5.31
CA CYS A 38 10.01 -3.44 -6.54
C CYS A 38 9.52 -1.98 -6.44
N LEU A 39 8.88 -1.61 -5.33
CA LEU A 39 8.45 -0.23 -5.09
C LEU A 39 9.62 0.74 -4.95
N PHE A 40 10.66 0.36 -4.21
CA PHE A 40 11.85 1.17 -4.00
C PHE A 40 12.56 1.46 -5.34
N TYR A 41 12.78 0.44 -6.17
CA TYR A 41 13.38 0.65 -7.50
C TYR A 41 12.44 1.40 -8.45
N SER A 42 11.12 1.19 -8.34
CA SER A 42 10.14 1.95 -9.13
C SER A 42 10.19 3.45 -8.82
N SER A 43 10.42 3.83 -7.56
CA SER A 43 10.56 5.24 -7.16
C SER A 43 11.72 5.97 -7.85
N MET A 44 12.70 5.23 -8.36
CA MET A 44 13.84 5.75 -9.11
C MET A 44 13.57 5.82 -10.62
N CYS A 45 12.50 5.16 -11.10
CA CYS A 45 12.09 5.21 -12.49
C CYS A 45 11.37 6.53 -12.80
N LYS A 46 11.56 6.99 -14.03
CA LYS A 46 10.81 8.11 -14.60
C LYS A 46 9.97 7.61 -15.76
N GLU A 47 8.79 8.19 -15.89
CA GLU A 47 7.89 8.00 -17.04
C GLU A 47 7.42 9.39 -17.47
N GLU A 48 7.53 9.71 -18.76
CA GLU A 48 7.24 11.05 -19.31
C GLU A 48 7.95 12.21 -18.58
N SER A 49 9.15 11.94 -18.06
CA SER A 49 9.98 12.86 -17.24
C SER A 49 9.51 13.11 -15.80
N ASP A 50 8.38 12.54 -15.38
CA ASP A 50 7.92 12.61 -14.00
C ASP A 50 8.43 11.43 -13.17
N LEU A 51 8.53 11.67 -11.87
CA LEU A 51 8.79 10.61 -10.89
C LEU A 51 7.61 9.66 -10.79
N THR A 52 7.91 8.38 -10.64
CA THR A 52 6.90 7.35 -10.38
C THR A 52 6.37 7.53 -8.96
N ARG A 53 5.21 8.19 -8.82
CA ARG A 53 4.45 8.28 -7.57
C ARG A 53 3.27 7.34 -7.66
N VAL A 54 3.13 6.43 -6.71
CA VAL A 54 2.08 5.42 -6.73
C VAL A 54 1.77 4.94 -5.33
N THR A 55 0.49 4.71 -5.06
CA THR A 55 0.03 4.01 -3.85
C THR A 55 -0.36 2.59 -4.24
N VAL A 56 0.11 1.60 -3.48
CA VAL A 56 -0.20 0.19 -3.68
C VAL A 56 -0.87 -0.34 -2.43
N THR A 57 -1.94 -1.10 -2.59
CA THR A 57 -2.63 -1.78 -1.51
C THR A 57 -2.47 -3.28 -1.66
N LEU A 58 -1.98 -3.96 -0.62
CA LEU A 58 -1.91 -5.42 -0.62
C LEU A 58 -3.27 -6.00 -0.22
N ILE A 59 -4.07 -6.46 -1.17
CA ILE A 59 -5.47 -6.85 -0.97
C ILE A 59 -5.81 -8.13 -1.76
N ASN A 60 -6.54 -9.04 -1.11
CA ASN A 60 -6.94 -10.31 -1.71
C ASN A 60 -8.03 -10.09 -2.78
N PRO A 61 -7.81 -10.47 -4.05
CA PRO A 61 -8.82 -10.33 -5.10
C PRO A 61 -10.06 -11.21 -4.88
N ASP A 62 -9.93 -12.33 -4.17
CA ASP A 62 -11.04 -13.26 -3.93
C ASP A 62 -11.93 -12.82 -2.77
N ASN A 63 -11.41 -11.92 -1.92
CA ASN A 63 -12.13 -11.33 -0.81
C ASN A 63 -11.65 -9.89 -0.52
N PRO A 64 -11.92 -8.94 -1.44
CA PRO A 64 -11.40 -7.57 -1.36
C PRO A 64 -12.12 -6.71 -0.31
N ASP A 65 -13.32 -7.14 0.09
CA ASP A 65 -14.09 -6.55 1.18
C ASP A 65 -14.59 -7.68 2.10
N PRO A 66 -13.81 -8.05 3.14
CA PRO A 66 -14.13 -9.20 4.00
C PRO A 66 -15.26 -8.95 5.00
N ALA A 67 -15.63 -7.70 5.23
CA ALA A 67 -16.67 -7.30 6.18
C ALA A 67 -17.54 -6.20 5.57
N PRO A 68 -18.27 -6.52 4.47
CA PRO A 68 -19.06 -5.51 3.79
C PRO A 68 -20.14 -4.98 4.75
N PRO A 69 -20.40 -3.65 4.75
CA PRO A 69 -21.41 -3.07 5.61
C PRO A 69 -22.79 -3.64 5.26
N ALA A 70 -23.64 -3.78 6.27
CA ALA A 70 -24.99 -4.34 6.09
C ALA A 70 -25.87 -3.50 5.14
N ASN A 71 -25.59 -2.20 5.04
CA ASN A 71 -26.19 -1.28 4.08
C ASN A 71 -25.09 -0.73 3.17
N LEU A 72 -25.41 -0.41 1.92
CA LEU A 72 -24.49 0.29 1.02
C LEU A 72 -24.13 1.65 1.63
N VAL A 73 -22.85 1.80 1.98
CA VAL A 73 -22.31 3.06 2.51
C VAL A 73 -21.55 3.75 1.37
N PRO A 74 -21.87 5.02 1.05
CA PRO A 74 -21.13 5.79 0.04
C PRO A 74 -19.63 5.86 0.34
N GLU A 75 -19.25 5.77 1.62
CA GLU A 75 -17.87 5.76 2.08
C GLU A 75 -17.17 4.38 2.01
N ARG A 76 -17.68 3.39 1.26
CA ARG A 76 -16.96 2.12 1.06
C ARG A 76 -16.04 2.19 -0.17
N TRP A 77 -14.81 1.69 -0.06
CA TRP A 77 -13.91 1.63 -1.21
C TRP A 77 -14.49 0.73 -2.31
N SER A 78 -14.14 1.04 -3.56
CA SER A 78 -14.50 0.19 -4.70
C SER A 78 -13.25 -0.36 -5.37
N CYS A 79 -13.30 -1.62 -5.78
CA CYS A 79 -12.23 -2.27 -6.52
C CYS A 79 -12.65 -2.47 -7.97
N ILE A 80 -11.87 -1.93 -8.90
CA ILE A 80 -12.06 -2.09 -10.33
C ILE A 80 -11.00 -3.08 -10.82
N ALA A 81 -11.41 -4.32 -11.06
CA ALA A 81 -10.52 -5.37 -11.54
C ALA A 81 -10.12 -5.12 -13.01
N PHE A 82 -8.87 -5.42 -13.34
CA PHE A 82 -8.41 -5.48 -14.72
C PHE A 82 -8.87 -6.78 -15.37
N ASP A 83 -9.09 -6.76 -16.68
CA ASP A 83 -9.39 -7.95 -17.48
C ASP A 83 -8.33 -9.05 -17.31
N ARG A 84 -7.07 -8.63 -17.10
CA ARG A 84 -5.93 -9.52 -16.87
C ARG A 84 -5.05 -8.98 -15.75
N LYS A 85 -4.62 -9.90 -14.87
CA LYS A 85 -3.59 -9.62 -13.88
C LYS A 85 -2.29 -9.20 -14.58
N ILE A 86 -1.68 -8.12 -14.11
CA ILE A 86 -0.43 -7.58 -14.66
C ILE A 86 0.70 -7.95 -13.70
N PRO A 87 1.77 -8.64 -14.15
CA PRO A 87 2.92 -8.92 -13.28
C PRO A 87 3.50 -7.64 -12.69
N MET A 88 3.73 -7.62 -11.38
CA MET A 88 4.26 -6.44 -10.70
C MET A 88 5.77 -6.33 -10.96
N THR A 89 6.13 -5.33 -11.75
CA THR A 89 7.50 -4.99 -12.13
C THR A 89 7.69 -3.48 -12.08
N THR A 90 8.94 -3.01 -12.03
CA THR A 90 9.22 -1.56 -12.08
C THR A 90 8.61 -0.89 -13.31
N LYS A 91 8.70 -1.57 -14.46
CA LYS A 91 8.12 -1.10 -15.73
C LYS A 91 6.60 -1.02 -15.69
N SER A 92 5.91 -2.03 -15.14
CA SER A 92 4.45 -1.99 -15.06
C SER A 92 3.97 -0.94 -14.07
N LEU A 93 4.67 -0.77 -12.95
CA LEU A 93 4.34 0.25 -11.94
C LEU A 93 4.54 1.68 -12.48
N ALA A 94 5.65 1.95 -13.17
CA ALA A 94 5.90 3.25 -13.81
C ALA A 94 4.83 3.62 -14.84
N LYS A 95 4.28 2.64 -15.56
CA LYS A 95 3.18 2.87 -16.49
C LYS A 95 1.84 3.08 -15.78
N LEU A 96 1.52 2.21 -14.82
CA LEU A 96 0.26 2.27 -14.11
C LEU A 96 0.16 3.50 -13.20
N SER A 97 1.28 4.01 -12.68
CA SER A 97 1.32 5.24 -11.89
C SER A 97 0.85 6.47 -12.66
N LYS A 98 0.88 6.45 -14.00
CA LYS A 98 0.35 7.53 -14.83
C LYS A 98 -1.17 7.49 -14.97
N ALA A 99 -1.76 6.32 -14.78
CA ALA A 99 -3.21 6.12 -14.81
C ALA A 99 -3.86 6.21 -13.42
N ALA A 100 -3.07 6.12 -12.35
CA ALA A 100 -3.53 6.17 -10.97
C ALA A 100 -3.10 7.49 -10.32
N ASP A 101 -4.06 8.35 -9.96
CA ASP A 101 -3.78 9.50 -9.10
C ASP A 101 -3.41 8.99 -7.69
N PRO A 102 -2.17 9.22 -7.21
CA PRO A 102 -1.72 8.68 -5.92
C PRO A 102 -2.49 9.23 -4.70
N SER A 103 -3.21 10.34 -4.87
CA SER A 103 -3.95 11.00 -3.78
C SER A 103 -5.36 10.44 -3.55
N SER A 104 -5.92 9.78 -4.56
CA SER A 104 -7.31 9.31 -4.58
C SER A 104 -7.45 7.83 -4.94
N THR A 105 -6.41 7.24 -5.55
CA THR A 105 -6.44 5.85 -6.02
C THR A 105 -5.20 5.07 -5.57
N SER A 106 -5.37 3.77 -5.43
CA SER A 106 -4.25 2.84 -5.24
C SER A 106 -4.34 1.65 -6.18
N LEU A 107 -3.19 1.08 -6.53
CA LEU A 107 -3.13 -0.17 -7.28
C LEU A 107 -3.41 -1.35 -6.34
N ALA A 108 -4.36 -2.20 -6.72
CA ALA A 108 -4.69 -3.40 -5.99
C ALA A 108 -3.68 -4.50 -6.35
N VAL A 109 -2.85 -4.91 -5.38
CA VAL A 109 -1.78 -5.89 -5.55
C VAL A 109 -2.02 -7.11 -4.69
N TYR A 110 -1.66 -8.27 -5.23
CA TYR A 110 -1.62 -9.52 -4.47
C TYR A 110 -0.51 -10.42 -4.97
N PHE A 111 -0.35 -11.59 -4.35
CA PHE A 111 0.62 -12.60 -4.73
C PHE A 111 -0.08 -13.92 -5.03
N ASP A 112 0.51 -14.74 -5.91
CA ASP A 112 0.03 -16.09 -6.18
C ASP A 112 0.62 -17.12 -5.21
N ASP A 113 0.23 -18.39 -5.35
CA ASP A 113 0.74 -19.51 -4.54
C ASP A 113 2.26 -19.72 -4.64
N LYS A 114 2.91 -19.09 -5.63
CA LYS A 114 4.37 -19.10 -5.81
C LYS A 114 5.04 -17.84 -5.27
N GLY A 115 4.29 -16.97 -4.58
CA GLY A 115 4.77 -15.70 -4.05
C GLY A 115 5.00 -14.62 -5.09
N ARG A 116 4.54 -14.80 -6.34
CA ARG A 116 4.76 -13.82 -7.42
C ARG A 116 3.71 -12.72 -7.35
N LEU A 117 4.19 -11.48 -7.27
CA LEU A 117 3.34 -10.30 -7.17
C LEU A 117 2.70 -9.94 -8.51
N TYR A 118 1.43 -9.53 -8.44
CA TYR A 118 0.68 -9.01 -9.57
C TYR A 118 -0.24 -7.87 -9.13
N VAL A 119 -0.46 -6.92 -10.05
CA VAL A 119 -1.54 -5.94 -9.97
C VAL A 119 -2.79 -6.55 -10.59
N TRP A 120 -3.90 -6.58 -9.86
CA TRP A 120 -5.16 -7.14 -10.33
C TRP A 120 -6.23 -6.10 -10.59
N GLY A 121 -6.02 -4.85 -10.17
CA GLY A 121 -6.98 -3.78 -10.39
C GLY A 121 -6.56 -2.46 -9.78
N MET A 122 -7.51 -1.55 -9.67
CA MET A 122 -7.40 -0.27 -8.98
C MET A 122 -8.41 -0.21 -7.84
N ILE A 123 -8.09 0.55 -6.81
CA ILE A 123 -8.98 0.87 -5.70
C ILE A 123 -9.21 2.36 -5.71
N ASP A 124 -10.48 2.77 -5.82
CA ASP A 124 -10.90 4.14 -5.61
C ASP A 124 -11.12 4.38 -4.10
N GLN A 125 -10.43 5.39 -3.56
CA GLN A 125 -10.46 5.80 -2.15
C GLN A 125 -10.74 7.30 -1.99
N ALA A 126 -11.16 7.98 -3.06
CA ALA A 126 -11.18 9.45 -3.18
C ALA A 126 -11.94 10.18 -2.06
N MET A 127 -12.86 9.52 -1.35
CA MET A 127 -13.70 10.17 -0.33
C MET A 127 -13.28 9.88 1.12
N HIS A 128 -12.34 8.98 1.39
CA HIS A 128 -12.11 8.49 2.76
C HIS A 128 -10.96 9.20 3.48
N TYR A 129 -9.88 9.53 2.78
CA TYR A 129 -8.74 10.22 3.40
C TYR A 129 -9.09 11.66 3.81
N GLN A 130 -9.83 12.38 2.97
CA GLN A 130 -10.24 13.76 3.23
C GLN A 130 -11.26 13.86 4.38
N ASN A 131 -12.27 12.97 4.41
CA ASN A 131 -13.29 12.98 5.47
C ASN A 131 -12.73 12.55 6.84
N PHE A 132 -11.81 11.57 6.86
CA PHE A 132 -11.09 11.17 8.09
C PHE A 132 -10.23 12.32 8.64
N LEU A 133 -9.45 12.99 7.78
CA LEU A 133 -8.65 14.15 8.19
C LEU A 133 -9.49 15.32 8.72
N ASN A 134 -10.74 15.45 8.27
CA ASN A 134 -11.65 16.51 8.70
C ASN A 134 -12.46 16.18 9.96
N TYR A 135 -12.27 14.99 10.58
CA TYR A 135 -13.08 14.49 11.71
C TYR A 135 -14.59 14.46 11.43
N GLU A 136 -15.00 14.35 10.16
CA GLU A 136 -16.42 14.42 9.76
C GLU A 136 -17.14 13.07 9.86
N SER A 137 -16.49 12.00 10.33
CA SER A 137 -17.09 10.68 10.53
C SER A 137 -16.77 10.08 11.90
N ASP A 138 -17.81 9.78 12.69
CA ASP A 138 -17.74 9.05 13.97
C ASP A 138 -17.50 7.53 13.79
N MET A 139 -17.50 7.04 12.54
CA MET A 139 -17.29 5.64 12.20
C MET A 139 -15.83 5.41 11.79
N TYR A 140 -15.19 4.39 12.36
CA TYR A 140 -13.87 3.93 11.96
C TYR A 140 -13.83 3.72 10.44
N SER A 141 -13.06 4.55 9.73
CA SER A 141 -12.79 4.35 8.31
C SER A 141 -11.91 3.12 8.16
N GLU A 142 -12.49 2.03 7.66
CA GLU A 142 -11.72 0.82 7.37
C GLU A 142 -10.82 1.05 6.15
N GLN A 143 -9.56 0.60 6.23
CA GLN A 143 -8.64 0.63 5.10
C GLN A 143 -8.78 -0.67 4.28
N PRO A 144 -8.76 -0.60 2.94
CA PRO A 144 -8.74 -1.80 2.12
C PRO A 144 -7.44 -2.59 2.31
N GLY A 145 -7.56 -3.91 2.32
CA GLY A 145 -6.42 -4.84 2.31
C GLY A 145 -5.72 -5.02 3.65
N LEU A 146 -4.50 -5.55 3.59
CA LEU A 146 -3.66 -5.80 4.77
C LEU A 146 -2.89 -4.54 5.20
N PHE A 147 -2.41 -3.78 4.22
CA PHE A 147 -1.71 -2.51 4.39
C PHE A 147 -1.57 -1.80 3.04
N GLN A 148 -1.17 -0.54 3.10
CA GLN A 148 -0.87 0.28 1.94
C GLN A 148 0.57 0.76 1.95
N VAL A 149 1.12 0.99 0.76
CA VAL A 149 2.45 1.56 0.57
C VAL A 149 2.37 2.70 -0.43
N ALA A 150 2.78 3.90 -0.02
CA ALA A 150 2.88 5.05 -0.91
C ALA A 150 4.34 5.32 -1.27
N VAL A 151 4.59 5.47 -2.56
CA VAL A 151 5.84 6.02 -3.11
C VAL A 151 5.65 7.52 -3.26
N SER A 152 6.28 8.30 -2.38
CA SER A 152 6.11 9.76 -2.35
C SER A 152 7.23 10.51 -3.09
N ASP A 153 8.44 9.96 -3.08
CA ASP A 153 9.66 10.54 -3.65
C ASP A 153 10.69 9.44 -3.95
N ILE A 154 11.81 9.79 -4.57
CA ILE A 154 12.91 8.89 -4.91
C ILE A 154 13.42 8.21 -3.63
N GLY A 155 13.36 6.88 -3.63
CA GLY A 155 13.78 6.02 -2.52
C GLY A 155 12.92 6.19 -1.26
N THR A 156 11.73 6.78 -1.35
CA THR A 156 10.87 7.05 -0.18
C THR A 156 9.59 6.23 -0.24
N LEU A 157 9.45 5.31 0.72
CA LEU A 157 8.28 4.46 0.90
C LEU A 157 7.62 4.75 2.24
N HIS A 158 6.31 4.99 2.23
CA HIS A 158 5.49 5.11 3.43
C HIS A 158 4.57 3.91 3.54
N VAL A 159 4.56 3.22 4.68
CA VAL A 159 3.67 2.09 4.93
C VAL A 159 2.57 2.52 5.89
N PHE A 160 1.32 2.30 5.50
CA PHE A 160 0.14 2.66 6.27
C PHE A 160 -0.69 1.44 6.66
N PHE A 161 -1.19 1.45 7.89
CA PHE A 161 -2.13 0.47 8.44
C PHE A 161 -3.33 1.24 8.98
N ASP A 162 -4.53 0.96 8.48
CA ASP A 162 -5.76 1.63 8.92
C ASP A 162 -5.64 3.17 8.86
N TYR A 163 -5.01 3.68 7.79
CA TYR A 163 -4.65 5.09 7.56
C TYR A 163 -3.60 5.69 8.53
N GLU A 164 -3.08 4.93 9.48
CA GLU A 164 -1.97 5.33 10.34
C GLU A 164 -0.62 5.02 9.71
N LEU A 165 0.32 5.97 9.76
CA LEU A 165 1.68 5.79 9.26
C LEU A 165 2.48 4.88 10.20
N LEU A 166 2.72 3.64 9.75
CA LEU A 166 3.47 2.64 10.50
C LEU A 166 4.98 2.89 10.45
N ALA A 167 5.50 3.11 9.25
CA ALA A 167 6.93 3.29 9.02
C ALA A 167 7.20 4.01 7.70
N THR A 168 8.33 4.71 7.66
CA THR A 168 8.87 5.33 6.45
C THR A 168 10.27 4.82 6.20
N LEU A 169 10.51 4.22 5.04
CA LEU A 169 11.86 4.04 4.53
C LEU A 169 12.19 5.25 3.65
N LYS A 170 13.09 6.10 4.10
CA LYS A 170 13.60 7.25 3.33
C LYS A 170 15.04 6.98 2.95
N GLN A 171 15.23 6.55 1.71
CA GLN A 171 16.52 6.14 1.15
C GLN A 171 17.16 5.04 2.01
N ASN A 172 18.17 5.37 2.79
CA ASN A 172 18.89 4.47 3.68
C ASN A 172 18.48 4.61 5.16
N VAL A 173 17.39 5.30 5.47
CA VAL A 173 16.93 5.57 6.84
C VAL A 173 15.53 5.01 7.04
N LEU A 174 15.39 4.06 7.97
CA LEU A 174 14.09 3.52 8.39
C LEU A 174 13.59 4.25 9.65
N VAL A 175 12.48 5.00 9.51
CA VAL A 175 11.79 5.70 10.59
C VAL A 175 10.59 4.87 11.04
N LYS A 176 10.55 4.49 12.32
CA LYS A 176 9.55 3.56 12.90
C LYS A 176 8.53 4.24 13.83
N ARG A 177 8.77 5.50 14.18
CA ARG A 177 7.95 6.29 15.10
C ARG A 177 7.99 7.74 14.67
N TYR A 178 6.81 8.32 14.49
CA TYR A 178 6.63 9.76 14.58
C TYR A 178 6.25 10.04 16.04
N LEU A 179 7.04 10.86 16.72
CA LEU A 179 6.61 11.40 18.01
C LEU A 179 5.45 12.34 17.71
N ASP A 180 4.27 12.05 18.23
CA ASP A 180 3.18 13.01 18.29
C ASP A 180 3.68 14.24 19.05
N VAL A 181 3.77 15.38 18.38
CA VAL A 181 4.20 16.65 18.98
C VAL A 181 3.01 17.42 19.57
N LEU A 182 1.84 16.79 19.62
CA LEU A 182 0.61 17.32 20.21
C LEU A 182 0.28 16.56 21.50
N THR A 183 1.06 16.78 22.55
CA THR A 183 0.75 16.39 23.93
C THR A 183 0.90 17.58 24.85
#